data_AF-A0A3B5LTR9-F1
#
_entry.id   AF-A0A3B5LTR9-F1
#
_cell.length_a   1.000
_cell.length_b   1.000
_cell.length_c   1.000
_cell.angle_alpha   90.00
_cell.angle_beta   90.00
_cell.angle_gamma   90.00
#
_symmetry.space_group_name_H-M   'P 1'
#
loop_
_entity.id
_entity.type
_entity.pdbx_description
1 polymer ?
#
loop_
_entity_poly.entity_id
_entity_poly.type
_entity_poly.pdbx_seq_one_letter_code
_entity_poly.pdbx_strand_id
1 'polypeptide(L)'
;REAKLKEEYRKEKEKVHTKPLGMAFVTFQNEAMTAIILKDFNACQVQGCRCRQEPCSSQFSEVLHVHNWSVTYAPDPQNVRW
;
A
#
# COMPACT_ATOMS: atom_id res chain seq x y z
N ARG A 1 36.68 -13.76 4.07
CA ARG A 1 35.66 -13.67 2.99
C ARG A 1 34.26 -13.47 3.56
N GLU A 2 33.82 -14.31 4.49
CA GLU A 2 32.50 -14.21 5.15
C GLU A 2 32.26 -12.89 5.92
N ALA A 3 33.24 -12.46 6.74
CA ALA A 3 33.11 -11.21 7.51
C ALA A 3 32.91 -9.98 6.62
N LYS A 4 33.55 -9.93 5.45
CA LYS A 4 33.37 -8.85 4.47
C LYS A 4 31.96 -8.84 3.89
N LEU A 5 31.41 -10.01 3.55
CA LEU A 5 30.04 -10.15 3.03
C LEU A 5 29.00 -9.75 4.08
N LYS A 6 29.22 -10.14 5.34
CA LYS A 6 28.33 -9.76 6.46
C LYS A 6 28.30 -8.24 6.68
N GLU A 7 29.46 -7.59 6.51
CA GLU A 7 29.57 -6.13 6.61
C GLU A 7 28.89 -5.41 5.44
N GLU A 8 29.06 -5.90 4.21
CA GLU A 8 28.38 -5.37 3.02
C GLU A 8 26.86 -5.52 3.15
N TYR A 9 26.38 -6.67 3.62
CA TYR A 9 24.96 -6.90 3.91
C TYR A 9 24.41 -5.90 4.94
N ARG A 10 25.14 -5.65 6.04
CA ARG A 10 24.72 -4.70 7.08
C ARG A 10 24.57 -3.29 6.51
N LYS A 11 25.56 -2.82 5.74
CA LYS A 11 25.52 -1.50 5.08
C LYS A 11 24.36 -1.38 4.11
N GLU A 12 24.01 -2.45 3.40
CA GLU A 12 22.88 -2.41 2.47
C GLU A 12 21.53 -2.42 3.20
N LYS A 13 21.42 -3.19 4.29
CA LYS A 13 20.22 -3.21 5.15
C LYS A 13 19.89 -1.83 5.73
N GLU A 14 20.89 -1.03 6.08
CA GLU A 14 20.69 0.33 6.59
C GLU A 14 20.09 1.28 5.55
N LYS A 15 20.34 1.03 4.24
CA LYS A 15 19.84 1.87 3.14
C LYS A 15 18.40 1.57 2.74
N VAL A 16 17.77 0.52 3.27
CA VAL A 16 16.41 0.10 2.86
C VAL A 16 15.39 1.25 2.95
N HIS A 17 15.54 2.14 3.94
CA HIS A 17 14.65 3.29 4.12
C HIS A 17 14.81 4.40 3.08
N THR A 18 15.90 4.39 2.31
CA THR A 18 16.23 5.48 1.35
C THR A 18 15.48 5.35 0.03
N LYS A 19 14.91 4.18 -0.27
CA LYS A 19 14.21 3.89 -1.52
C LYS A 19 12.92 3.09 -1.26
N PRO A 20 11.88 3.71 -0.68
CA PRO A 20 10.62 3.03 -0.45
C PRO A 20 9.95 2.64 -1.78
N LEU A 21 9.26 1.49 -1.78
CA LEU A 21 8.57 0.97 -2.98
C LEU A 21 7.26 1.69 -3.31
N GLY A 22 6.79 2.59 -2.44
CA GLY A 22 5.52 3.31 -2.64
C GLY A 22 4.27 2.44 -2.41
N MET A 23 4.40 1.32 -1.69
CA MET A 23 3.30 0.42 -1.34
C MET A 23 3.41 -0.07 0.10
N ALA A 24 2.29 -0.49 0.68
CA ALA A 24 2.22 -1.07 2.02
C ALA A 24 1.14 -2.15 2.09
N PHE A 25 1.30 -3.09 3.03
CA PHE A 25 0.25 -4.00 3.44
C PHE A 25 -0.39 -3.47 4.73
N VAL A 26 -1.72 -3.39 4.76
CA VAL A 26 -2.48 -2.91 5.91
C VAL A 26 -3.45 -4.00 6.36
N THR A 27 -3.49 -4.26 7.66
CA THR A 27 -4.39 -5.24 8.27
C THR A 27 -5.43 -4.52 9.13
N PHE A 28 -6.68 -4.95 9.03
CA PHE A 28 -7.79 -4.42 9.83
C PHE A 28 -8.29 -5.49 10.81
N GLN A 29 -9.06 -5.07 11.81
CA GLN A 29 -9.56 -5.98 12.86
C GLN A 29 -10.48 -7.07 12.30
N ASN A 30 -11.24 -6.77 11.25
CA ASN A 30 -12.15 -7.71 10.62
C ASN A 30 -12.36 -7.38 9.13
N GLU A 31 -12.96 -8.34 8.43
CA GLU A 31 -13.23 -8.25 6.99
C GLU A 31 -14.20 -7.11 6.63
N ALA A 32 -15.17 -6.81 7.50
CA ALA A 32 -16.14 -5.75 7.24
C ALA A 32 -15.48 -4.37 7.11
N MET A 33 -14.47 -4.07 7.95
CA MET A 33 -13.69 -2.83 7.83
C MET A 33 -12.95 -2.77 6.49
N THR A 34 -12.31 -3.87 6.08
CA THR A 34 -11.61 -3.95 4.79
C THR A 34 -12.57 -3.75 3.62
N ALA A 35 -13.75 -4.37 3.67
CA ALA A 35 -14.77 -4.24 2.63
C ALA A 35 -15.30 -2.80 2.49
N ILE A 36 -15.49 -2.10 3.61
CA ILE A 36 -15.89 -0.68 3.61
C ILE A 36 -14.83 0.18 2.91
N ILE A 37 -13.56 0.02 3.29
CA ILE A 37 -12.45 0.79 2.71
C ILE A 37 -12.30 0.48 1.22
N LEU A 38 -12.34 -0.80 0.85
CA LEU A 38 -12.23 -1.19 -0.55
C LEU A 38 -13.37 -0.63 -1.39
N LYS A 39 -14.60 -0.61 -0.86
CA LYS A 39 -15.76 -0.03 -1.54
C LYS A 39 -15.60 1.48 -1.72
N ASP A 40 -15.09 2.17 -0.71
CA ASP A 40 -14.88 3.62 -0.74
C ASP A 40 -13.84 4.02 -1.78
N PHE A 41 -12.67 3.37 -1.77
CA PHE A 41 -11.60 3.65 -2.74
C PHE A 41 -11.92 3.22 -4.18
N ASN A 42 -12.91 2.33 -4.38
CA ASN A 42 -13.37 1.88 -5.69
C ASN A 42 -14.76 2.42 -6.06
N ALA A 43 -15.34 3.33 -5.27
CA ALA A 43 -16.62 3.96 -5.58
C ALA A 43 -16.47 4.76 -6.89
N CYS A 44 -17.37 4.52 -7.84
CA CYS A 44 -17.37 5.06 -9.22
C CYS A 44 -16.43 4.42 -10.26
N GLN A 45 -16.32 3.08 -10.29
CA GLN A 45 -15.96 2.33 -11.50
C GLN A 45 -17.18 1.70 -12.22
N VAL A 46 -18.33 2.39 -12.26
CA VAL A 46 -19.57 1.82 -12.81
C VAL A 46 -19.82 2.34 -14.23
N GLN A 47 -19.86 1.41 -15.20
CA GLN A 47 -20.39 1.59 -16.57
C GLN A 47 -19.84 2.79 -17.38
N GLY A 48 -18.52 2.99 -17.38
CA GLY A 48 -17.88 3.93 -18.31
C GLY A 48 -18.02 5.42 -17.94
N CYS A 49 -18.76 5.79 -16.89
CA CYS A 49 -18.59 7.12 -16.30
C CYS A 49 -17.31 7.14 -15.45
N ARG A 50 -16.31 7.90 -15.87
CA ARG A 50 -15.19 8.31 -15.00
C ARG A 50 -15.62 9.47 -14.11
N CYS A 51 -16.70 9.26 -13.38
CA CYS A 51 -17.11 10.15 -12.31
C CYS A 51 -16.12 9.91 -11.15
N ARG A 52 -14.96 10.56 -11.11
CA ARG A 52 -13.94 10.29 -10.07
C ARG A 52 -14.45 10.81 -8.72
N GLN A 53 -15.23 10.02 -7.99
CA GLN A 53 -15.47 10.28 -6.58
C GLN A 53 -14.15 10.03 -5.84
N GLU A 54 -13.73 11.04 -5.08
CA GLU A 54 -12.60 10.88 -4.18
C GLU A 54 -13.03 9.98 -3.00
N PRO A 55 -12.12 9.15 -2.45
CA PRO A 55 -12.39 8.41 -1.23
C PRO A 55 -12.83 9.35 -0.11
N CYS A 56 -13.54 8.81 0.90
CA CYS A 56 -13.92 9.56 2.09
C CYS A 56 -12.72 10.33 2.67
N SER A 57 -12.86 11.65 2.76
CA SER A 57 -11.79 12.51 3.23
C SER A 57 -11.64 12.44 4.76
N SER A 58 -10.41 12.57 5.22
CA SER A 58 -10.02 12.71 6.62
C SER A 58 -9.07 13.90 6.75
N GLN A 59 -8.75 14.28 7.99
CA GLN A 59 -7.76 15.32 8.27
C GLN A 59 -6.36 15.06 7.68
N PHE A 60 -6.08 13.83 7.23
CA PHE A 60 -4.80 13.43 6.63
C PHE A 60 -4.86 13.25 5.11
N SER A 61 -6.04 13.35 4.49
CA SER A 61 -6.23 12.97 3.09
C SER A 61 -5.39 13.80 2.11
N GLU A 62 -5.19 15.10 2.38
CA GLU A 62 -4.33 15.95 1.56
C GLU A 62 -2.85 15.58 1.70
N VAL A 63 -2.37 15.43 2.95
CA VAL A 63 -0.96 15.11 3.25
C VAL A 63 -0.57 13.74 2.68
N LEU A 64 -1.50 12.79 2.68
CA LEU A 64 -1.29 11.44 2.17
C LEU A 64 -1.58 11.29 0.68
N HIS A 65 -2.16 12.31 0.04
CA HIS A 65 -2.60 12.28 -1.36
C HIS A 65 -3.41 11.01 -1.69
N VAL A 66 -4.40 10.68 -0.86
CA VAL A 66 -5.16 9.40 -0.95
C VAL A 66 -5.87 9.19 -2.29
N HIS A 67 -6.15 10.26 -3.03
CA HIS A 67 -6.71 10.21 -4.39
C HIS A 67 -5.77 9.55 -5.42
N ASN A 68 -4.48 9.37 -5.09
CA ASN A 68 -3.48 8.69 -5.93
C ASN A 68 -3.27 7.22 -5.55
N TRP A 69 -3.98 6.72 -4.55
CA TRP A 69 -3.79 5.35 -4.08
C TRP A 69 -4.62 4.36 -4.89
N SER A 70 -4.05 3.18 -5.11
CA SER A 70 -4.77 2.01 -5.61
C SER A 70 -4.90 1.00 -4.48
N VAL A 71 -6.14 0.62 -4.13
CA VAL A 71 -6.42 -0.25 -2.98
C VAL A 71 -7.05 -1.55 -3.47
N THR A 72 -6.41 -2.67 -3.12
CA THR A 72 -6.87 -4.03 -3.42
C THR A 72 -6.60 -4.96 -2.23
N TYR A 73 -7.26 -6.12 -2.22
CA TYR A 73 -6.87 -7.18 -1.29
C TYR A 73 -5.42 -7.60 -1.52
N ALA A 74 -4.71 -7.83 -0.42
CA ALA A 74 -3.38 -8.41 -0.46
C ALA A 74 -3.48 -9.87 -0.95
N PRO A 75 -2.55 -10.32 -1.81
CA PRO A 75 -2.44 -11.75 -2.11
C PRO A 75 -2.01 -12.53 -0.85
N ASP A 76 -2.17 -13.85 -0.90
CA ASP A 76 -1.54 -14.73 0.09
C ASP A 76 -0.03 -14.43 0.20
N PRO A 77 0.56 -14.42 1.40
CA PRO A 77 1.99 -14.15 1.58
C PRO A 77 2.90 -15.02 0.70
N GLN A 78 2.51 -16.25 0.39
CA GLN A 78 3.28 -17.16 -0.47
C GLN A 78 3.20 -16.79 -1.96
N ASN A 79 2.21 -15.99 -2.35
CA ASN A 79 2.01 -15.53 -3.71
C ASN A 79 2.69 -14.17 -3.99
N VAL A 80 3.33 -13.56 -3.00
CA VAL A 80 4.11 -12.32 -3.18
C VAL A 80 5.52 -12.66 -3.68
N ARG A 81 5.93 -12.02 -4.79
CA ARG A 81 7.31 -12.05 -5.29
C ARG A 81 8.04 -10.78 -4.86
N TRP A 82 8.94 -10.91 -3.88
CA TRP A 82 9.73 -9.82 -3.28
C TRP A 82 10.97 -9.47 -4.09
#